data_AF-A0A960Y342-F1
#
_entry.id   AF-A0A960Y342-F1
#
_cell.length_a   1.000
_cell.length_b   1.000
_cell.length_c   1.000
_cell.angle_alpha   90.00
_cell.angle_beta   90.00
_cell.angle_gamma   90.00
#
_symmetry.space_group_name_H-M   'P 1'
#
loop_
_entity.id
_entity.type
_entity.pdbx_description
1 polymer ?
#
loop_
_entity_poly.entity_id
_entity_poly.type
_entity_poly.pdbx_seq_one_letter_code
_entity_poly.pdbx_strand_id
1 'polypeptide(L)'
;MEFKNSNHPKKRSQNIIIGTQIYAEKLAIGIYWRNDWGVRDMDISALNISGKVGWDSYYNQSNELLYSGDITNAPKGAVEYLYAQNGLSDPTLITNNIFNGEETASYKIILGRGDDINYDYMLSYKMSIYLMKKYTSIYVYRYIF
;
A
#
# COMPACT_ATOMS: atom_id res chain seq x y z
N MET A 1 -13.42 -6.38 -12.89
CA MET A 1 -14.09 -7.19 -11.87
C MET A 1 -14.76 -6.25 -10.89
N GLU A 2 -16.09 -6.19 -10.89
CA GLU A 2 -16.86 -5.30 -10.03
C GLU A 2 -17.09 -6.00 -8.68
N PHE A 3 -16.54 -5.44 -7.59
CA PHE A 3 -16.73 -5.99 -6.26
C PHE A 3 -18.00 -5.39 -5.64
N LYS A 4 -19.11 -6.13 -5.71
CA LYS A 4 -20.38 -5.76 -5.05
C LYS A 4 -20.23 -5.81 -3.53
N ASN A 5 -20.68 -4.72 -2.91
CA ASN A 5 -20.63 -4.47 -1.48
C ASN A 5 -21.69 -5.33 -0.75
N SER A 6 -21.29 -6.08 0.28
CA SER A 6 -22.22 -6.74 1.20
C SER A 6 -21.84 -6.38 2.63
N ASN A 7 -22.74 -5.70 3.31
CA ASN A 7 -22.62 -5.19 4.68
C ASN A 7 -22.33 -6.30 5.69
N HIS A 8 -21.06 -6.62 5.96
CA HIS A 8 -20.52 -7.20 7.20
C HIS A 8 -18.99 -7.22 7.11
N PRO A 9 -18.22 -6.92 8.18
CA PRO A 9 -16.75 -6.93 8.14
C PRO A 9 -16.23 -8.37 8.18
N LYS A 10 -16.45 -9.13 7.10
CA LYS A 10 -15.74 -10.39 6.88
C LYS A 10 -14.34 -10.04 6.43
N LYS A 11 -13.38 -10.18 7.35
CA LYS A 11 -11.95 -10.16 7.09
C LYS A 11 -11.62 -11.26 6.07
N ARG A 12 -11.65 -10.91 4.79
CA ARG A 12 -11.33 -11.82 3.68
C ARG A 12 -9.84 -11.70 3.42
N SER A 13 -9.06 -12.67 3.92
CA SER A 13 -7.68 -12.87 3.50
C SER A 13 -7.68 -13.47 2.09
N GLN A 14 -7.81 -12.63 1.07
CA GLN A 14 -7.56 -13.03 -0.33
C GLN A 14 -6.11 -12.68 -0.68
N ASN A 15 -5.50 -13.47 -1.56
CA ASN A 15 -4.21 -13.12 -2.16
C ASN A 15 -4.47 -12.09 -3.27
N ILE A 16 -3.77 -10.95 -3.26
CA ILE A 16 -3.72 -10.06 -4.43
C ILE A 16 -2.83 -10.74 -5.47
N ILE A 17 -3.36 -11.00 -6.67
CA ILE A 17 -2.56 -11.52 -7.79
C ILE A 17 -1.74 -10.35 -8.34
N ILE A 18 -0.48 -10.61 -8.69
CA ILE A 18 0.37 -9.65 -9.43
C ILE A 18 -0.44 -9.09 -10.62
N GLY A 19 -0.45 -7.77 -10.80
CA GLY A 19 -1.24 -7.12 -11.85
C GLY A 19 -2.63 -6.68 -11.42
N THR A 20 -2.98 -6.77 -10.13
CA THR A 20 -4.24 -6.20 -9.62
C THR A 20 -4.28 -4.69 -9.84
N GLN A 21 -5.40 -4.22 -10.40
CA GLN A 21 -5.66 -2.82 -10.69
C GLN A 21 -6.64 -2.23 -9.68
N ILE A 22 -6.30 -1.08 -9.11
CA ILE A 22 -7.14 -0.37 -8.15
C ILE A 22 -7.41 1.04 -8.66
N TYR A 23 -8.68 1.42 -8.62
CA TYR A 23 -9.16 2.73 -9.02
C TYR A 23 -9.80 3.42 -7.82
N ALA A 24 -9.37 4.65 -7.50
CA ALA A 24 -9.95 5.51 -6.47
C ALA A 24 -9.45 6.96 -6.64
N GLU A 25 -10.26 7.94 -6.20
CA GLU A 25 -9.84 9.35 -6.17
C GLU A 25 -8.90 9.64 -4.99
N LYS A 26 -9.10 9.01 -3.83
CA LYS A 26 -8.16 9.06 -2.71
C LYS A 26 -7.82 7.65 -2.28
N LEU A 27 -6.54 7.37 -2.12
CA LEU A 27 -6.07 6.02 -1.85
C LEU A 27 -4.88 6.04 -0.89
N ALA A 28 -4.98 5.31 0.20
CA ALA A 28 -3.81 4.92 0.98
C ALA A 28 -3.49 3.45 0.70
N ILE A 29 -2.24 3.19 0.34
CA ILE A 29 -1.70 1.85 0.16
C ILE A 29 -0.61 1.68 1.19
N GLY A 30 -0.66 0.60 1.95
CA GLY A 30 0.38 0.32 2.92
C GLY A 30 0.83 -1.11 2.93
N ILE A 31 2.00 -1.32 3.51
CA ILE A 31 2.56 -2.62 3.83
C ILE A 31 2.65 -2.74 5.34
N TYR A 32 2.08 -3.79 5.91
CA TYR A 32 2.22 -4.11 7.32
C TYR A 32 2.98 -5.43 7.47
N TRP A 33 3.96 -5.43 8.36
CA TRP A 33 4.74 -6.61 8.66
C TRP A 33 5.12 -6.69 10.13
N ARG A 34 5.72 -7.81 10.52
CA ARG A 34 6.27 -8.04 11.85
C ARG A 34 7.56 -8.84 11.74
N ASN A 35 8.50 -8.61 12.65
CA ASN A 35 9.76 -9.34 12.71
C ASN A 35 9.56 -10.87 12.77
N ASP A 36 8.58 -11.32 13.55
CA ASP A 36 8.27 -12.75 13.71
C ASP A 36 7.57 -13.37 12.48
N TRP A 37 7.35 -12.58 11.42
CA TRP A 37 6.91 -13.07 10.11
C TRP A 37 8.07 -13.26 9.12
N GLY A 38 9.30 -13.26 9.62
CA GLY A 38 10.51 -13.52 8.83
C GLY A 38 11.08 -12.28 8.14
N VAL A 39 10.66 -11.07 8.51
CA VAL A 39 11.12 -9.83 7.86
C VAL A 39 11.29 -8.72 8.88
N ARG A 40 12.47 -8.11 8.85
CA ARG A 40 12.84 -7.00 9.72
C ARG A 40 12.61 -5.66 9.04
N ASP A 41 12.99 -5.57 7.77
CA ASP A 41 13.05 -4.34 6.99
C ASP A 41 12.38 -4.55 5.62
N MET A 42 11.43 -3.68 5.31
CA MET A 42 10.52 -3.83 4.18
C MET A 42 10.18 -2.47 3.62
N ASP A 43 10.40 -2.29 2.32
CA ASP A 43 10.30 -0.98 1.68
C ASP A 43 9.13 -0.92 0.70
N ILE A 44 8.31 0.12 0.80
CA ILE A 44 7.34 0.45 -0.25
C ILE A 44 7.82 1.62 -1.12
N SER A 45 7.62 1.49 -2.43
CA SER A 45 7.78 2.62 -3.35
C SER A 45 6.74 2.64 -4.46
N ALA A 46 6.46 3.83 -4.94
CA ALA A 46 5.68 4.11 -6.13
C ALA A 46 6.58 4.60 -7.26
N LEU A 47 6.27 4.20 -8.49
CA LEU A 47 6.92 4.65 -9.70
C LEU A 47 5.88 5.00 -10.77
N ASN A 48 5.97 6.21 -11.32
CA ASN A 48 5.20 6.67 -12.47
C ASN A 48 6.09 7.52 -13.39
N ILE A 49 5.51 8.10 -14.44
CA ILE A 49 6.26 8.90 -15.42
C ILE A 49 6.85 10.19 -14.85
N SER A 50 6.29 10.71 -13.74
CA SER A 50 6.79 11.92 -13.09
C SER A 50 7.76 11.62 -11.94
N GLY A 51 8.04 10.35 -11.63
CA GLY A 51 9.16 9.94 -10.79
C GLY A 51 8.88 8.76 -9.86
N LYS A 52 9.82 8.52 -8.94
CA LYS A 52 9.69 7.54 -7.84
C LYS A 52 9.40 8.29 -6.53
N VAL A 53 8.49 7.75 -5.72
CA VAL A 53 8.19 8.19 -4.35
C VAL A 53 8.29 6.99 -3.41
N GLY A 54 8.91 7.17 -2.24
CA GLY A 54 9.12 6.08 -1.27
C GLY A 54 10.59 5.84 -1.00
N TRP A 55 10.91 4.63 -0.56
CA TRP A 55 12.27 4.24 -0.19
C TRP A 55 13.31 4.57 -1.25
N ASP A 56 14.47 5.07 -0.81
CA ASP A 56 15.57 5.53 -1.65
C ASP A 56 15.12 6.53 -2.74
N SER A 57 14.19 7.43 -2.38
CA SER A 57 13.65 8.42 -3.31
C SER A 57 12.97 9.60 -2.63
N TYR A 58 12.20 10.37 -3.39
CA TYR A 58 11.42 11.49 -2.88
C TYR A 58 10.35 11.02 -1.89
N TYR A 59 10.13 11.81 -0.85
CA TYR A 59 9.05 11.58 0.11
C TYR A 59 7.68 12.10 -0.38
N ASN A 60 7.69 12.98 -1.39
CA ASN A 60 6.53 13.68 -1.89
C ASN A 60 6.68 13.97 -3.40
N GLN A 61 5.62 13.74 -4.14
CA GLN A 61 5.46 14.18 -5.52
C GLN A 61 4.29 15.16 -5.60
N SER A 62 4.62 16.46 -5.51
CA SER A 62 3.70 17.58 -5.74
C SER A 62 2.41 17.56 -4.90
N ASN A 63 2.44 16.99 -3.70
CA ASN A 63 1.27 16.76 -2.82
C ASN A 63 0.19 15.86 -3.44
N GLU A 64 0.48 15.17 -4.55
CA GLU A 64 -0.40 14.15 -5.11
C GLU A 64 -0.14 12.81 -4.46
N LEU A 65 1.14 12.49 -4.19
CA LEU A 65 1.58 11.23 -3.60
C LEU A 65 2.61 11.47 -2.50
N LEU A 66 2.31 10.96 -1.30
CA LEU A 66 3.11 11.14 -0.09
C LEU A 66 3.55 9.78 0.46
N TYR A 67 4.80 9.70 0.89
CA TYR A 67 5.36 8.56 1.61
C TYR A 67 5.38 8.84 3.12
N SER A 68 4.99 7.85 3.94
CA SER A 68 4.99 7.98 5.41
C SER A 68 6.38 8.01 6.04
N GLY A 69 7.40 7.56 5.33
CA GLY A 69 8.74 7.34 5.87
C GLY A 69 9.08 5.87 6.02
N ASP A 70 10.38 5.63 6.24
CA ASP A 70 11.04 4.31 6.29
C ASP A 70 11.12 3.78 7.73
N ILE A 71 10.70 2.53 7.93
CA ILE A 71 10.82 1.81 9.20
C ILE A 71 11.67 0.56 9.00
N THR A 72 12.87 0.54 9.57
CA THR A 72 13.82 -0.57 9.36
C THR A 72 13.70 -1.73 10.36
N ASN A 73 12.72 -1.69 11.27
CA ASN A 73 12.53 -2.73 12.30
C ASN A 73 11.10 -2.78 12.88
N ALA A 74 10.49 -3.97 12.93
CA ALA A 74 9.09 -4.17 13.29
C ALA A 74 8.86 -5.20 14.43
N PRO A 75 9.42 -5.02 15.63
CA PRO A 75 9.32 -6.02 16.72
C PRO A 75 7.89 -6.25 17.22
N LYS A 76 7.04 -5.21 17.15
CA LYS A 76 5.59 -5.28 17.45
C LYS A 76 4.71 -5.05 16.22
N GLY A 77 5.34 -5.16 15.05
CA GLY A 77 4.78 -4.77 13.77
C GLY A 77 5.05 -3.32 13.41
N ALA A 78 5.09 -3.07 12.11
CA ALA A 78 5.30 -1.77 11.50
C ALA A 78 4.39 -1.63 10.29
N VAL A 79 4.15 -0.39 9.88
CA VAL A 79 3.43 -0.08 8.67
C VAL A 79 4.06 1.10 7.96
N GLU A 80 4.21 0.98 6.64
CA GLU A 80 4.53 2.10 5.75
C GLU A 80 3.36 2.34 4.81
N TYR A 81 3.15 3.60 4.44
CA TYR A 81 2.08 4.04 3.58
C TYR A 81 2.58 4.93 2.44
N LEU A 82 1.93 4.74 1.30
CA LEU A 82 1.83 5.69 0.21
C LEU A 82 0.41 6.25 0.19
N TYR A 83 0.28 7.57 0.24
CA TYR A 83 -1.00 8.26 0.27
C TYR A 83 -1.18 9.14 -0.97
N ALA A 84 -2.16 8.77 -1.80
CA ALA A 84 -2.65 9.56 -2.92
C ALA A 84 -3.82 10.45 -2.46
N GLN A 85 -3.55 11.72 -2.13
CA GLN A 85 -4.52 12.63 -1.52
C GLN A 85 -5.48 13.26 -2.52
N ASN A 86 -5.00 13.54 -3.74
CA ASN A 86 -5.73 14.28 -4.77
C ASN A 86 -5.95 13.41 -6.03
N GLY A 87 -5.87 12.09 -5.85
CA GLY A 87 -5.76 11.13 -6.93
C GLY A 87 -4.34 11.08 -7.49
N LEU A 88 -4.11 10.10 -8.36
CA LEU A 88 -2.88 10.01 -9.12
C LEU A 88 -3.17 10.52 -10.52
N SER A 89 -2.36 11.46 -11.00
CA SER A 89 -2.43 11.98 -12.37
C SER A 89 -2.05 10.91 -13.40
N ASP A 90 -1.09 10.06 -13.04
CA ASP A 90 -0.53 9.00 -13.89
C ASP A 90 -0.74 7.59 -13.31
N PRO A 91 -0.87 6.55 -14.16
CA PRO A 91 -0.75 5.17 -13.72
C PRO A 91 0.52 4.97 -12.91
N THR A 92 0.37 4.46 -11.69
CA THR A 92 1.47 4.33 -10.74
C THR A 92 1.65 2.87 -10.34
N LEU A 93 2.88 2.39 -10.53
CA LEU A 93 3.30 1.06 -10.09
C LEU A 93 3.73 1.13 -8.64
N ILE A 94 3.12 0.30 -7.80
CA ILE A 94 3.51 0.14 -6.39
C ILE A 94 4.32 -1.15 -6.26
N THR A 95 5.50 -1.02 -5.67
CA THR A 95 6.42 -2.13 -5.42
C THR A 95 6.66 -2.27 -3.93
N ASN A 96 6.80 -3.52 -3.49
CA ASN A 96 7.25 -3.86 -2.15
C ASN A 96 8.56 -4.65 -2.24
N ASN A 97 9.54 -4.26 -1.44
CA ASN A 97 10.85 -4.90 -1.36
C ASN A 97 11.09 -5.47 0.04
N ILE A 98 11.66 -6.67 0.12
CA ILE A 98 12.15 -7.21 1.40
C ILE A 98 13.64 -6.88 1.43
N PHE A 99 14.02 -5.80 2.12
CA PHE A 99 15.42 -5.39 2.24
C PHE A 99 16.20 -6.29 3.19
N ASN A 100 15.58 -6.66 4.32
CA ASN A 100 16.14 -7.58 5.30
C ASN A 100 15.07 -8.54 5.81
N GLY A 101 15.14 -9.77 5.33
CA GLY A 101 14.22 -10.83 5.72
C GLY A 101 14.54 -12.14 5.01
N GLU A 102 13.72 -13.13 5.31
CA GLU A 102 13.72 -14.46 4.73
C GLU A 102 12.90 -14.47 3.44
N GLU A 103 13.22 -15.36 2.50
CA GLU A 103 12.43 -15.54 1.26
C GLU A 103 10.99 -15.99 1.54
N THR A 104 10.76 -16.61 2.70
CA THR A 104 9.46 -17.08 3.19
C THR A 104 8.68 -16.02 3.96
N ALA A 105 9.20 -14.79 4.02
CA ALA A 105 8.59 -13.71 4.78
C ALA A 105 7.15 -13.43 4.35
N SER A 106 6.32 -13.07 5.32
CA SER A 106 4.92 -12.72 5.10
C SER A 106 4.65 -11.26 5.45
N TYR A 107 3.71 -10.67 4.74
CA TYR A 107 3.29 -9.28 4.96
C TYR A 107 1.83 -9.10 4.59
N LYS A 108 1.26 -7.95 4.95
CA LYS A 108 -0.10 -7.58 4.58
C LYS A 108 -0.07 -6.34 3.72
N ILE A 109 -0.85 -6.37 2.65
CA ILE A 109 -1.16 -5.17 1.87
C ILE A 109 -2.43 -4.57 2.47
N ILE A 110 -2.34 -3.28 2.76
CA ILE A 110 -3.43 -2.47 3.27
C ILE A 110 -3.90 -1.55 2.15
N LEU A 111 -5.20 -1.56 1.87
CA LEU A 111 -5.82 -0.68 0.89
C LEU A 111 -6.98 0.04 1.57
N GLY A 112 -6.85 1.37 1.70
CA GLY A 112 -7.89 2.25 2.17
C GLY A 112 -8.33 3.20 1.05
N ARG A 113 -9.63 3.22 0.75
CA ARG A 113 -10.24 4.15 -0.21
C ARG A 113 -10.88 5.33 0.54
N GLY A 114 -10.70 6.55 0.02
CA GLY A 114 -11.62 7.67 0.25
C GLY A 114 -11.20 8.75 1.28
N ASP A 115 -12.20 9.59 1.57
CA ASP A 115 -12.16 10.85 2.33
C ASP A 115 -12.04 10.70 3.86
N ASP A 116 -12.10 9.46 4.35
CA ASP A 116 -12.04 9.14 5.78
C ASP A 116 -10.59 8.86 6.26
N ILE A 117 -9.58 9.40 5.56
CA ILE A 117 -8.17 9.37 5.95
C ILE A 117 -7.88 10.64 6.74
N ASN A 118 -7.81 10.51 8.07
CA ASN A 118 -7.46 11.62 8.96
C ASN A 118 -5.93 11.84 8.96
N TYR A 119 -5.51 13.07 9.29
CA TYR A 119 -4.12 13.53 9.41
C TYR A 119 -3.21 12.63 10.28
N ASP A 120 -3.78 11.80 11.16
CA ASP A 120 -3.03 10.83 11.97
C ASP A 120 -2.61 9.57 11.20
N TYR A 121 -2.75 9.54 9.86
CA TYR A 121 -2.43 8.40 8.98
C TYR A 121 -3.13 7.08 9.38
N MET A 122 -4.13 7.16 10.27
CA MET A 122 -4.94 6.04 10.71
C MET A 122 -6.12 5.88 9.76
N LEU A 123 -6.14 4.75 9.06
CA LEU A 123 -7.20 4.38 8.15
C LEU A 123 -8.48 3.99 8.91
N SER A 124 -9.61 4.60 8.54
CA SER A 124 -10.93 4.31 9.13
C SER A 124 -11.50 2.94 8.70
N TYR A 125 -12.65 2.58 9.25
CA TYR A 125 -13.30 1.26 9.20
C TYR A 125 -13.63 0.69 7.80
N LYS A 126 -13.47 1.46 6.71
CA LYS A 126 -13.69 1.00 5.32
C LYS A 126 -12.39 0.53 4.66
N MET A 127 -11.70 -0.41 5.32
CA MET A 127 -10.42 -0.94 4.87
C MET A 127 -10.55 -2.35 4.29
N SER A 128 -9.85 -2.61 3.20
CA SER A 128 -9.61 -3.98 2.74
C SER A 128 -8.17 -4.37 3.08
N ILE A 129 -7.99 -5.43 3.88
CA ILE A 129 -6.68 -5.97 4.26
C ILE A 129 -6.49 -7.32 3.57
N TYR A 130 -5.39 -7.45 2.86
CA TYR A 130 -4.99 -8.68 2.17
C TYR A 130 -3.71 -9.24 2.79
N LEU A 131 -3.64 -10.56 3.00
CA LEU A 131 -2.44 -11.24 3.50
C LEU A 131 -1.67 -11.81 2.32
N MET A 132 -0.36 -11.59 2.28
CA MET A 132 0.52 -11.93 1.17
C MET A 132 1.77 -12.65 1.70
N LYS A 133 2.34 -13.54 0.87
CA LYS A 133 3.52 -14.37 1.21
C LYS A 133 4.62 -14.34 0.14
N LYS A 134 4.53 -13.46 -0.87
CA LYS A 134 5.49 -13.35 -1.99
C LYS A 134 5.51 -11.94 -2.56
N TYR A 135 6.63 -11.55 -3.18
CA TYR A 135 6.80 -10.29 -3.94
C TYR A 135 5.58 -9.99 -4.81
N THR A 136 5.04 -8.79 -4.68
CA THR A 136 3.82 -8.38 -5.37
C THR A 136 3.99 -6.96 -5.90
N SER A 137 3.61 -6.76 -7.16
CA SER A 137 3.44 -5.43 -7.76
C SER A 137 1.95 -5.15 -7.97
N ILE A 138 1.52 -3.95 -7.57
CA ILE A 138 0.13 -3.49 -7.69
C ILE A 138 0.11 -2.29 -8.65
N TYR A 139 -0.85 -2.27 -9.57
CA TYR A 139 -1.05 -1.13 -10.46
C TYR A 139 -2.21 -0.26 -9.97
N VAL A 140 -2.01 1.05 -9.94
CA VAL A 140 -3.03 2.01 -9.51
C VAL A 140 -3.30 2.98 -10.66
N TYR A 141 -4.56 3.21 -10.95
CA TYR A 141 -5.00 4.07 -12.05
C TYR A 141 -6.01 5.11 -11.59
N ARG A 142 -6.05 6.23 -12.32
CA ARG A 142 -7.10 7.26 -12.19
C ARG A 142 -8.37 6.84 -12.94
N TYR A 143 -9.53 7.26 -12.43
CA TYR A 143 -10.76 7.32 -13.23
C TYR A 143 -10.68 8.52 -14.19
N ILE A 144 -10.85 8.28 -15.49
CA ILE A 144 -11.05 9.32 -16.50
C ILE A 144 -12.44 9.08 -17.10
N PHE A 145 -13.39 9.99 -16.83
CA PHE A 145 -14.62 10.15 -17.61
C PHE A 145 -14.61 11.54 -18.21
#